data_AF-A0A1H7BED6-F1
#
_entry.id   AF-A0A1H7BED6-F1
#
_cell.length_a   1.000
_cell.length_b   1.000
_cell.length_c   1.000
_cell.angle_alpha   90.00
_cell.angle_beta   90.00
_cell.angle_gamma   90.00
#
_symmetry.space_group_name_H-M   'P 1'
#
loop_
_entity.id
_entity.type
_entity.pdbx_description
1 polymer ?
#
loop_
_entity_poly.entity_id
_entity_poly.type
_entity_poly.pdbx_seq_one_letter_code
_entity_poly.pdbx_strand_id
1 'polypeptide(L)'
;MLFSALLFSAVAATPAASKTARWEIIADPMLCYLHSINRGPDEQDFVVEVKPLGQEISLVLVEASGLPKKEATAVLRSESSGESIQAKFYPSSQSMLFDNSVRVSAGQIKFLQNTNNVEVSLAGKTRHKISLEGFTKGLAAIDNCTSDILKRIGYIPNQPTPTPPGGFVEKVPREWINNDDFSHGPVRDGGGGKALIGWIVGRDGRVRNCTTLAFEGNARLGVESCKLLTRRAKYNPRTDASGSAIEEFSYRWMVYRP
;
A
#
# COMPACT_ATOMS: atom_id res chain seq x y z
N MET A 1 -4.02 -72.85 -17.25
CA MET A 1 -4.67 -71.52 -17.35
C MET A 1 -4.97 -71.05 -15.93
N LEU A 2 -4.11 -70.20 -15.35
CA LEU A 2 -4.31 -69.59 -14.04
C LEU A 2 -4.31 -68.07 -14.26
N PHE A 3 -5.47 -67.43 -14.07
CA PHE A 3 -5.63 -65.98 -14.08
C PHE A 3 -5.54 -65.49 -12.63
N SER A 4 -4.42 -64.83 -12.28
CA SER A 4 -4.32 -64.06 -11.05
C SER A 4 -5.00 -62.71 -11.24
N ALA A 5 -6.05 -62.45 -10.46
CA ALA A 5 -6.66 -61.13 -10.36
C ALA A 5 -5.83 -60.25 -9.41
N LEU A 6 -5.24 -59.18 -9.95
CA LEU A 6 -4.59 -58.13 -9.16
C LEU A 6 -5.65 -57.13 -8.68
N LEU A 7 -5.87 -57.12 -7.36
CA LEU A 7 -6.61 -56.06 -6.66
C LEU A 7 -5.76 -54.78 -6.65
N PHE A 8 -6.18 -53.77 -7.40
CA PHE A 8 -5.67 -52.41 -7.24
C PHE A 8 -6.41 -51.76 -6.05
N SER A 9 -5.73 -51.66 -4.92
CA SER A 9 -6.16 -50.78 -3.83
C SER A 9 -6.03 -49.34 -4.28
N ALA A 10 -7.14 -48.62 -4.36
CA ALA A 10 -7.13 -47.18 -4.55
C ALA A 10 -6.44 -46.53 -3.35
N VAL A 11 -5.24 -45.99 -3.55
CA VAL A 11 -4.60 -45.11 -2.58
C VAL A 11 -5.42 -43.82 -2.58
N ALA A 12 -6.15 -43.57 -1.49
CA ALA A 12 -6.77 -42.28 -1.25
C ALA A 12 -5.66 -41.23 -1.26
N ALA A 13 -5.73 -40.28 -2.20
CA ALA A 13 -4.82 -39.16 -2.23
C ALA A 13 -4.91 -38.41 -0.90
N THR A 14 -3.80 -38.38 -0.16
CA THR A 14 -3.65 -37.56 1.03
C THR A 14 -3.98 -36.11 0.65
N PRO A 15 -4.89 -35.39 1.35
CA PRO A 15 -5.10 -33.99 1.07
C PRO A 15 -3.76 -33.28 1.23
N ALA A 16 -3.31 -32.61 0.16
CA ALA A 16 -2.08 -31.83 0.19
C ALA A 16 -2.15 -30.87 1.38
N ALA A 17 -1.15 -30.93 2.26
CA ALA A 17 -1.05 -30.02 3.38
C ALA A 17 -1.23 -28.59 2.88
N SER A 18 -2.20 -27.86 3.46
CA SER A 18 -2.44 -26.46 3.15
C SER A 18 -1.12 -25.70 3.35
N LYS A 19 -0.53 -25.22 2.25
CA LYS A 19 0.66 -24.36 2.31
C LYS A 19 0.21 -23.00 2.85
N THR A 20 0.33 -22.82 4.16
CA THR A 20 -0.05 -21.59 4.85
C THR A 20 0.83 -20.42 4.39
N ALA A 21 0.23 -19.31 3.95
CA ALA A 21 0.97 -18.09 3.66
C ALA A 21 1.69 -17.58 4.92
N ARG A 22 2.96 -17.21 4.79
CA ARG A 22 3.71 -16.58 5.86
C ARG A 22 3.77 -15.09 5.63
N TRP A 23 3.13 -14.34 6.51
CA TRP A 23 3.20 -12.89 6.52
C TRP A 23 4.43 -12.41 7.28
N GLU A 24 5.27 -11.64 6.59
CA GLU A 24 6.45 -11.01 7.15
C GLU A 24 6.32 -9.51 7.05
N ILE A 25 6.72 -8.82 8.12
CA ILE A 25 6.78 -7.36 8.11
C ILE A 25 8.15 -7.01 7.53
N ILE A 26 8.14 -6.37 6.37
CA ILE A 26 9.34 -5.73 5.84
C ILE A 26 9.29 -4.29 6.38
N ALA A 27 10.02 -4.08 7.46
CA ALA A 27 10.18 -2.77 8.08
C ALA A 27 11.47 -2.12 7.55
N ASP A 28 11.30 -1.05 6.79
CA ASP A 28 12.34 -0.04 6.60
C ASP A 28 12.20 0.98 7.75
N PRO A 29 13.27 1.67 8.20
CA PRO A 29 13.19 2.61 9.33
C PRO A 29 12.02 3.60 9.31
N MET A 30 11.46 3.93 8.14
CA MET A 30 10.32 4.84 7.99
C MET A 30 9.24 4.36 7.01
N LEU A 31 9.18 3.07 6.68
CA LEU A 31 8.13 2.46 5.85
C LEU A 31 7.72 1.07 6.35
N CYS A 32 6.43 0.77 6.26
CA CYS A 32 5.85 -0.49 6.73
C CYS A 32 5.15 -1.23 5.58
N TYR A 33 5.65 -2.42 5.26
CA TYR A 33 5.03 -3.32 4.28
C TYR A 33 4.78 -4.67 4.91
N LEU A 34 3.63 -5.26 4.62
CA LEU A 34 3.32 -6.63 4.98
C LEU A 34 3.45 -7.48 3.72
N HIS A 35 4.48 -8.31 3.67
CA HIS A 35 4.74 -9.19 2.55
C HIS A 35 4.21 -10.59 2.87
N SER A 36 3.48 -11.19 1.94
CA SER A 36 3.17 -12.61 2.03
C SER A 36 4.18 -13.39 1.21
N ILE A 37 4.97 -14.20 1.89
CA ILE A 37 5.88 -15.15 1.26
C ILE A 37 5.18 -16.50 1.20
N ASN A 38 4.85 -16.94 0.00
CA ASN A 38 4.49 -18.33 -0.26
C ASN A 38 5.72 -19.04 -0.80
N ARG A 39 6.07 -20.21 -0.27
CA ARG A 39 7.15 -21.05 -0.83
C ARG A 39 6.53 -22.14 -1.72
N GLY A 40 6.62 -22.00 -3.04
CA GLY A 40 6.12 -22.99 -3.99
C GLY A 40 6.24 -22.60 -5.46
N PRO A 41 6.19 -23.57 -6.41
CA PRO A 41 6.43 -23.33 -7.83
C PRO A 41 5.35 -22.50 -8.55
N ASP A 42 4.17 -22.33 -7.95
CA ASP A 42 3.09 -21.44 -8.43
C ASP A 42 3.10 -20.09 -7.65
N GLU A 43 4.30 -19.65 -7.28
CA GLU A 43 4.60 -18.50 -6.42
C GLU A 43 3.97 -17.21 -6.93
N GLN A 44 3.18 -16.58 -6.07
CA GLN A 44 2.78 -15.19 -6.24
C GLN A 44 3.06 -14.46 -4.94
N ASP A 45 4.13 -13.69 -4.96
CA ASP A 45 4.41 -12.69 -3.94
C ASP A 45 3.34 -11.62 -4.04
N PHE A 46 2.83 -11.19 -2.89
CA PHE A 46 2.00 -9.99 -2.85
C PHE A 46 2.43 -9.15 -1.65
N VAL A 47 2.51 -7.86 -1.91
CA VAL A 47 2.90 -6.87 -0.90
C VAL A 47 1.66 -6.08 -0.54
N VAL A 48 1.32 -6.09 0.74
CA VAL A 48 0.37 -5.17 1.36
C VAL A 48 1.19 -3.96 1.80
N GLU A 49 1.11 -2.89 1.01
CA GLU A 49 1.62 -1.59 1.43
C GLU A 49 0.55 -0.90 2.27
N VAL A 50 0.93 -0.48 3.47
CA VAL A 50 0.09 0.35 4.33
C VAL A 50 0.77 1.67 4.52
N LYS A 51 0.07 2.71 4.09
CA LYS A 51 0.54 4.09 4.22
C LYS A 51 0.27 4.55 5.64
N PRO A 52 1.21 5.23 6.33
CA PRO A 52 0.97 5.74 7.67
C PRO A 52 -0.25 6.67 7.68
N LEU A 53 -1.21 6.43 8.57
CA LEU A 53 -2.55 7.06 8.61
C LEU A 53 -3.40 6.96 7.33
N GLY A 54 -2.91 6.27 6.31
CA GLY A 54 -3.67 5.89 5.12
C GLY A 54 -4.82 4.99 5.53
N GLN A 55 -6.00 5.28 4.97
CA GLN A 55 -7.18 4.43 5.12
C GLN A 55 -7.32 3.50 3.91
N GLU A 56 -6.21 3.19 3.25
CA GLU A 56 -6.18 2.32 2.08
C GLU A 56 -5.03 1.34 2.23
N ILE A 57 -5.30 0.10 1.88
CA ILE A 57 -4.28 -0.92 1.68
C ILE A 57 -4.09 -1.10 0.18
N SER A 58 -2.85 -0.99 -0.29
CA SER A 58 -2.52 -1.37 -1.66
C SER A 58 -2.12 -2.84 -1.66
N LEU A 59 -2.88 -3.67 -2.38
CA LEU A 59 -2.48 -5.03 -2.74
C LEU A 59 -1.61 -4.94 -4.00
N VAL A 60 -0.31 -5.00 -3.85
CA VAL A 60 0.63 -5.00 -4.97
C VAL A 60 0.59 -6.36 -5.66
N LEU A 61 0.30 -6.32 -6.95
CA LEU A 61 0.30 -7.48 -7.84
C LEU A 61 1.69 -7.61 -8.46
N VAL A 62 2.38 -8.72 -8.16
CA VAL A 62 3.71 -9.00 -8.69
C VAL A 62 3.65 -9.62 -10.10
N GLU A 63 2.44 -9.87 -10.64
CA GLU A 63 2.26 -10.34 -12.01
C GLU A 63 2.54 -9.23 -13.05
N ALA A 64 3.48 -9.46 -13.97
CA ALA A 64 3.93 -8.46 -14.94
C ALA A 64 3.26 -8.56 -16.33
N SER A 65 2.46 -9.60 -16.61
CA SER A 65 1.95 -9.89 -17.96
C SER A 65 0.41 -9.87 -18.03
N GLY A 66 -0.13 -9.37 -19.14
CA GLY A 66 -1.58 -9.41 -19.41
C GLY A 66 -2.46 -8.55 -18.49
N LEU A 67 -1.87 -7.64 -17.71
CA LEU A 67 -2.59 -6.66 -16.89
C LEU A 67 -3.12 -5.48 -17.73
N PRO A 68 -4.22 -4.83 -17.31
CA PRO A 68 -4.71 -3.62 -17.97
C PRO A 68 -3.66 -2.50 -18.00
N LYS A 69 -3.56 -1.76 -19.09
CA LYS A 69 -2.70 -0.56 -19.21
C LYS A 69 -3.33 0.71 -18.63
N LYS A 70 -4.61 0.64 -18.26
CA LYS A 70 -5.38 1.73 -17.66
C LYS A 70 -5.98 1.29 -16.34
N GLU A 71 -6.34 2.28 -15.52
CA GLU A 71 -7.16 2.02 -14.33
C GLU A 71 -8.37 1.17 -14.72
N ALA A 72 -8.69 0.19 -13.88
CA ALA A 72 -9.75 -0.76 -14.14
C ALA A 72 -10.43 -1.18 -12.84
N THR A 73 -11.60 -1.81 -12.95
CA THR A 73 -12.25 -2.44 -11.80
C THR A 73 -11.58 -3.78 -11.51
N ALA A 74 -11.24 -4.00 -10.25
CA ALA A 74 -10.85 -5.28 -9.69
C ALA A 74 -12.02 -5.87 -8.89
N VAL A 75 -12.20 -7.18 -8.95
CA VAL A 75 -13.16 -7.90 -8.11
C VAL A 75 -12.38 -8.78 -7.16
N LEU A 76 -12.60 -8.61 -5.86
CA LEU A 76 -12.06 -9.50 -4.84
C LEU A 76 -13.20 -10.40 -4.37
N ARG A 77 -13.04 -11.71 -4.51
CA ARG A 77 -14.06 -12.71 -4.16
C ARG A 77 -13.55 -13.61 -3.05
N SER A 78 -14.33 -13.76 -1.97
CA SER A 78 -14.05 -14.72 -0.91
C SER A 78 -14.28 -16.13 -1.45
N GLU A 79 -13.28 -17.00 -1.29
CA GLU A 79 -13.47 -18.41 -1.63
C GLU A 79 -14.39 -19.11 -0.63
N SER A 80 -14.39 -18.69 0.64
CA SER A 80 -15.18 -19.33 1.70
C SER A 80 -16.66 -18.94 1.67
N SER A 81 -16.98 -17.65 1.45
CA SER A 81 -18.38 -17.18 1.45
C SER A 81 -18.96 -17.00 0.05
N GLY A 82 -18.13 -16.89 -0.99
CA GLY A 82 -18.56 -16.53 -2.34
C GLY A 82 -18.88 -15.04 -2.51
N GLU A 83 -18.92 -14.26 -1.42
CA GLU A 83 -19.14 -12.82 -1.47
C GLU A 83 -18.02 -12.11 -2.23
N SER A 84 -18.34 -10.95 -2.81
CA SER A 84 -17.36 -10.16 -3.55
C SER A 84 -17.48 -8.66 -3.28
N ILE A 85 -16.34 -7.99 -3.36
CA ILE A 85 -16.24 -6.53 -3.34
C ILE A 85 -15.57 -6.02 -4.61
N GLN A 86 -15.91 -4.80 -5.01
CA GLN A 86 -15.24 -4.12 -6.11
C GLN A 86 -14.18 -3.16 -5.55
N ALA A 87 -12.97 -3.24 -6.09
CA ALA A 87 -11.86 -2.35 -5.80
C ALA A 87 -11.34 -1.74 -7.11
N LYS A 88 -10.40 -0.80 -7.00
CA LYS A 88 -9.81 -0.15 -8.16
C LYS A 88 -8.37 -0.62 -8.38
N PHE A 89 -8.09 -1.02 -9.61
CA PHE A 89 -6.76 -1.36 -10.09
C PHE A 89 -6.06 -0.13 -10.66
N TYR A 90 -4.77 -0.01 -10.32
CA TYR A 90 -3.88 1.06 -10.76
C TYR A 90 -2.65 0.42 -11.42
N PRO A 91 -2.42 0.65 -12.73
CA PRO A 91 -1.27 0.11 -13.42
C PRO A 91 0.00 0.91 -13.13
N SER A 92 1.13 0.21 -12.97
CA SER A 92 2.44 0.85 -12.78
C SER A 92 2.86 1.72 -13.97
N SER A 93 2.41 1.39 -15.19
CA SER A 93 2.66 2.22 -16.37
C SER A 93 2.18 3.68 -16.24
N GLN A 94 1.27 3.98 -15.31
CA GLN A 94 0.77 5.33 -15.05
C GLN A 94 1.41 5.99 -13.82
N SER A 95 2.25 5.26 -13.07
CA SER A 95 2.91 5.76 -11.88
C SER A 95 4.37 5.34 -11.85
N MET A 96 5.25 6.32 -11.67
CA MET A 96 6.68 6.07 -11.47
C MET A 96 7.00 5.57 -10.05
N LEU A 97 5.96 5.45 -9.21
CA LEU A 97 6.04 5.31 -7.77
C LEU A 97 5.23 4.14 -7.22
N PHE A 98 4.29 3.64 -8.00
CA PHE A 98 3.39 2.58 -7.56
C PHE A 98 3.53 1.40 -8.51
N ASP A 99 3.73 0.23 -7.93
CA ASP A 99 3.59 -1.02 -8.66
C ASP A 99 2.13 -1.25 -9.06
N ASN A 100 1.92 -2.24 -9.94
CA ASN A 100 0.60 -2.69 -10.30
C ASN A 100 -0.13 -3.05 -9.01
N SER A 101 -1.25 -2.39 -8.71
CA SER A 101 -1.87 -2.55 -7.41
C SER A 101 -3.38 -2.48 -7.48
N VAL A 102 -4.02 -3.23 -6.59
CA VAL A 102 -5.44 -3.11 -6.30
C VAL A 102 -5.57 -2.42 -4.95
N ARG A 103 -6.15 -1.21 -4.94
CA ARG A 103 -6.34 -0.44 -3.71
C ARG A 103 -7.66 -0.81 -3.06
N VAL A 104 -7.60 -1.25 -1.82
CA VAL A 104 -8.74 -1.63 -0.99
C VAL A 104 -8.91 -0.56 0.09
N SER A 105 -10.10 0.03 0.17
CA SER A 105 -10.39 1.07 1.17
C SER A 105 -10.54 0.49 2.58
N ALA A 106 -10.42 1.34 3.61
CA ALA A 106 -10.56 0.94 5.00
C ALA A 106 -11.91 0.29 5.29
N GLY A 107 -12.99 0.79 4.68
CA GLY A 107 -14.32 0.19 4.79
C GLY A 107 -14.38 -1.24 4.24
N GLN A 108 -13.50 -1.57 3.30
CA GLN A 108 -13.41 -2.89 2.66
C GLN A 108 -12.40 -3.83 3.34
N ILE A 109 -11.53 -3.34 4.23
CA ILE A 109 -10.56 -4.20 4.94
C ILE A 109 -11.27 -5.29 5.74
N LYS A 110 -12.45 -5.01 6.29
CA LYS A 110 -13.26 -6.00 7.03
C LYS A 110 -13.59 -7.23 6.19
N PHE A 111 -13.82 -7.07 4.90
CA PHE A 111 -14.05 -8.19 3.98
C PHE A 111 -12.81 -9.11 3.93
N LEU A 112 -11.61 -8.54 3.86
CA LEU A 112 -10.36 -9.30 3.86
C LEU A 112 -10.08 -9.96 5.21
N GLN A 113 -10.42 -9.31 6.32
CA GLN A 113 -10.24 -9.88 7.67
C GLN A 113 -11.16 -11.09 7.95
N ASN A 114 -12.28 -11.19 7.24
CA ASN A 114 -13.30 -12.23 7.44
C ASN A 114 -13.20 -13.39 6.44
N THR A 115 -12.17 -13.43 5.60
CA THR A 115 -11.97 -14.50 4.61
C THR A 115 -10.59 -15.11 4.71
N ASN A 116 -10.49 -16.42 4.49
CA ASN A 116 -9.21 -17.14 4.56
C ASN A 116 -8.45 -17.11 3.24
N ASN A 117 -9.17 -17.04 2.12
CA ASN A 117 -8.59 -16.90 0.79
C ASN A 117 -9.41 -15.89 -0.01
N VAL A 118 -8.73 -15.12 -0.85
CA VAL A 118 -9.37 -14.17 -1.76
C VAL A 118 -8.85 -14.38 -3.18
N GLU A 119 -9.78 -14.46 -4.12
CA GLU A 119 -9.48 -14.41 -5.55
C GLU A 119 -9.52 -12.96 -6.01
N VAL A 120 -8.46 -12.49 -6.66
CA VAL A 120 -8.40 -11.18 -7.30
C VAL A 120 -8.61 -11.36 -8.79
N SER A 121 -9.66 -10.75 -9.32
CA SER A 121 -10.02 -10.81 -10.73
C SER A 121 -9.93 -9.44 -11.40
N LEU A 122 -9.34 -9.41 -12.58
CA LEU A 122 -9.21 -8.21 -13.43
C LEU A 122 -9.70 -8.52 -14.84
N ALA A 123 -10.57 -7.66 -15.37
CA ALA A 123 -11.21 -7.82 -16.68
C ALA A 123 -11.84 -9.22 -16.86
N GLY A 124 -12.54 -9.70 -15.83
CA GLY A 124 -13.25 -10.99 -15.85
C GLY A 124 -12.36 -12.23 -15.72
N LYS A 125 -11.04 -12.05 -15.54
CA LYS A 125 -10.09 -13.16 -15.36
C LYS A 125 -9.53 -13.16 -13.95
N THR A 126 -9.56 -14.31 -13.28
CA THR A 126 -8.83 -14.52 -12.02
C THR A 126 -7.33 -14.39 -12.27
N ARG A 127 -6.67 -13.50 -11.52
CA ARG A 127 -5.25 -13.18 -11.65
C ARG A 127 -4.44 -13.77 -10.50
N HIS A 128 -4.97 -13.62 -9.29
CA HIS A 128 -4.29 -14.05 -8.08
C HIS A 128 -5.26 -14.80 -7.16
N LYS A 129 -4.70 -15.78 -6.44
CA LYS A 129 -5.31 -16.42 -5.27
C LYS A 129 -4.42 -16.13 -4.08
N ILE A 130 -4.97 -15.51 -3.07
CA ILE A 130 -4.24 -14.95 -1.95
C ILE A 130 -4.75 -15.64 -0.69
N SER A 131 -3.87 -16.34 0.02
CA SER A 131 -4.17 -16.77 1.39
C SER A 131 -4.06 -15.59 2.34
N LEU A 132 -5.08 -15.41 3.16
CA LEU A 132 -5.22 -14.38 4.17
C LEU A 132 -5.11 -14.95 5.59
N GLU A 133 -4.67 -16.20 5.71
CA GLU A 133 -4.36 -16.79 7.01
C GLU A 133 -3.30 -15.95 7.73
N GLY A 134 -3.57 -15.52 8.96
CA GLY A 134 -2.66 -14.64 9.71
C GLY A 134 -2.67 -13.17 9.28
N PHE A 135 -3.49 -12.78 8.29
CA PHE A 135 -3.58 -11.40 7.79
C PHE A 135 -3.92 -10.39 8.90
N THR A 136 -4.91 -10.69 9.76
CA THR A 136 -5.31 -9.81 10.87
C THR A 136 -4.15 -9.55 11.85
N LYS A 137 -3.30 -10.55 12.10
CA LYS A 137 -2.10 -10.37 12.92
C LYS A 137 -1.06 -9.51 12.21
N GLY A 138 -0.90 -9.70 10.90
CA GLY A 138 -0.05 -8.85 10.06
C GLY A 138 -0.50 -7.39 10.07
N LEU A 139 -1.80 -7.13 9.93
CA LEU A 139 -2.37 -5.78 10.02
C LEU A 139 -2.10 -5.12 11.36
N ALA A 140 -2.33 -5.83 12.48
CA ALA A 140 -2.04 -5.30 13.81
C ALA A 140 -0.54 -4.93 13.99
N ALA A 141 0.35 -5.69 13.37
CA ALA A 141 1.78 -5.42 13.44
C ALA A 141 2.19 -4.24 12.55
N ILE A 142 1.51 -4.04 11.43
CA ILE A 142 1.63 -2.83 10.61
C ILE A 142 1.10 -1.60 11.34
N ASP A 143 0.00 -1.70 12.08
CA ASP A 143 -0.54 -0.60 12.88
C ASP A 143 0.49 -0.13 13.92
N ASN A 144 1.19 -1.07 14.56
CA ASN A 144 2.28 -0.77 15.48
C ASN A 144 3.46 -0.09 14.77
N CYS A 145 3.89 -0.62 13.63
CA CYS A 145 4.96 -0.04 12.82
C CYS A 145 4.62 1.40 12.39
N THR A 146 3.39 1.62 11.94
CA THR A 146 2.86 2.93 11.57
C THR A 146 2.84 3.89 12.76
N SER A 147 2.38 3.42 13.92
CA SER A 147 2.39 4.21 15.17
C SER A 147 3.79 4.67 15.53
N ASP A 148 4.80 3.82 15.36
CA ASP A 148 6.19 4.16 15.67
C ASP A 148 6.80 5.16 14.68
N ILE A 149 6.49 5.06 13.39
CA ILE A 149 6.86 6.10 12.40
C ILE A 149 6.24 7.43 12.80
N LEU A 150 4.96 7.44 13.14
CA LEU A 150 4.24 8.65 13.53
C LEU A 150 4.83 9.29 14.79
N LYS A 151 5.19 8.49 15.80
CA LYS A 151 5.90 9.00 16.99
C LYS A 151 7.25 9.61 16.63
N ARG A 152 8.04 8.97 15.74
CA ARG A 152 9.36 9.47 15.31
C ARG A 152 9.29 10.84 14.64
N ILE A 153 8.23 11.10 13.88
CA ILE A 153 7.99 12.40 13.24
C ILE A 153 7.27 13.40 14.16
N GLY A 154 7.03 13.04 15.42
CA GLY A 154 6.38 13.89 16.42
C GLY A 154 4.87 14.03 16.25
N TYR A 155 4.20 13.12 15.54
CA TYR A 155 2.75 13.06 15.46
C TYR A 155 2.19 12.29 16.67
N ILE A 156 1.36 12.95 17.48
CA ILE A 156 0.61 12.34 18.58
C ILE A 156 -0.89 12.50 18.25
N PRO A 157 -1.57 11.46 17.74
CA PRO A 157 -2.99 11.56 17.42
C PRO A 157 -3.79 11.69 18.72
N ASN A 158 -4.23 12.90 19.03
CA ASN A 158 -5.12 13.14 20.15
C ASN A 158 -6.61 13.11 19.76
N GLN A 159 -6.98 12.47 18.64
CA GLN A 159 -8.36 12.10 18.29
C GLN A 159 -8.33 10.88 17.34
N PRO A 160 -9.37 10.01 17.35
CA PRO A 160 -9.53 8.99 16.32
C PRO A 160 -9.56 9.66 14.95
N THR A 161 -8.76 9.19 13.99
CA THR A 161 -8.82 9.69 12.61
C THR A 161 -10.26 9.52 12.12
N PRO A 162 -11.01 10.61 11.87
CA PRO A 162 -12.38 10.48 11.38
C PRO A 162 -12.38 9.65 10.09
N THR A 163 -13.48 9.01 9.72
CA THR A 163 -13.59 8.46 8.36
C THR A 163 -13.90 9.64 7.43
N PRO A 164 -13.01 10.03 6.49
CA PRO A 164 -13.32 11.13 5.59
C PRO A 164 -14.44 10.70 4.64
N PRO A 165 -15.45 11.53 4.38
CA PRO A 165 -16.35 11.31 3.27
C PRO A 165 -15.59 11.59 1.97
N GLY A 166 -15.09 10.54 1.33
CA GLY A 166 -14.26 10.61 0.13
C GLY A 166 -12.78 10.43 0.47
N GLY A 167 -12.13 9.50 -0.25
CA GLY A 167 -10.74 9.10 -0.03
C GLY A 167 -9.72 10.24 -0.10
N PHE A 168 -8.48 9.90 0.23
CA PHE A 168 -7.35 10.82 0.30
C PHE A 168 -7.30 11.76 -0.91
N VAL A 169 -7.22 13.06 -0.66
CA VAL A 169 -6.90 14.04 -1.70
C VAL A 169 -5.42 13.87 -2.04
N GLU A 170 -5.12 12.93 -2.94
CA GLU A 170 -3.76 12.62 -3.46
C GLU A 170 -3.16 13.78 -4.29
N LYS A 171 -3.74 14.98 -4.24
CA LYS A 171 -3.25 16.15 -4.96
C LYS A 171 -2.65 17.14 -4.00
N VAL A 172 -1.40 16.89 -3.59
CA VAL A 172 -0.48 18.01 -3.38
C VAL A 172 -0.46 18.76 -4.72
N PRO A 173 -0.93 20.01 -4.81
CA PRO A 173 -0.94 20.74 -6.05
C PRO A 173 0.46 20.71 -6.66
N ARG A 174 0.56 20.39 -7.97
CA ARG A 174 1.83 20.51 -8.73
C ARG A 174 2.45 21.90 -8.57
N GLU A 175 1.63 22.88 -8.23
CA GLU A 175 1.99 24.26 -7.97
C GLU A 175 2.93 24.44 -6.76
N TRP A 176 2.93 23.54 -5.76
CA TRP A 176 3.81 23.71 -4.60
C TRP A 176 5.23 23.19 -4.83
N ILE A 177 5.36 22.09 -5.56
CA ILE A 177 6.66 21.51 -5.93
C ILE A 177 6.55 20.93 -7.34
N ASN A 178 7.43 21.39 -8.22
CA ASN A 178 7.55 20.95 -9.61
C ASN A 178 9.00 20.56 -9.96
N ASN A 179 9.23 20.08 -11.19
CA ASN A 179 10.56 19.63 -11.62
C ASN A 179 11.57 20.80 -11.75
N ASP A 180 11.10 21.99 -12.11
CA ASP A 180 11.97 23.16 -12.31
C ASP A 180 12.62 23.60 -11.00
N ASP A 181 11.97 23.34 -9.85
CA ASP A 181 12.54 23.55 -8.52
C ASP A 181 13.85 22.77 -8.28
N PHE A 182 14.11 21.73 -9.08
CA PHE A 182 15.27 20.85 -8.98
C PHE A 182 16.21 20.93 -10.18
N SER A 183 15.94 21.82 -11.14
CA SER A 183 16.74 22.02 -12.36
C SER A 183 18.16 22.56 -12.09
N HIS A 184 18.43 23.00 -10.87
CA HIS A 184 19.75 23.45 -10.43
C HIS A 184 20.08 22.94 -9.02
N GLY A 185 21.37 22.94 -8.70
CA GLY A 185 21.85 22.63 -7.36
C GLY A 185 21.88 21.13 -7.00
N PRO A 186 21.91 20.81 -5.70
CA PRO A 186 22.30 19.48 -5.21
C PRO A 186 21.38 18.32 -5.63
N VAL A 187 20.13 18.62 -5.99
CA VAL A 187 19.19 17.60 -6.49
C VAL A 187 19.54 17.20 -7.93
N ARG A 188 19.82 18.19 -8.81
CA ARG A 188 20.32 17.94 -10.16
C ARG A 188 21.68 17.24 -10.15
N ASP A 189 22.62 17.74 -9.35
CA ASP A 189 23.99 17.22 -9.32
C ASP A 189 24.06 15.77 -8.83
N GLY A 190 23.06 15.31 -8.08
CA GLY A 190 22.95 13.92 -7.63
C GLY A 190 22.24 12.96 -8.59
N GLY A 191 21.95 13.36 -9.84
CA GLY A 191 21.54 12.44 -10.90
C GLY A 191 20.09 11.96 -10.89
N GLY A 192 19.19 12.60 -10.15
CA GLY A 192 17.79 12.18 -10.06
C GLY A 192 17.51 11.13 -8.99
N GLY A 193 16.26 10.64 -8.98
CA GLY A 193 15.82 9.59 -8.05
C GLY A 193 14.39 9.81 -7.57
N LYS A 194 14.01 9.04 -6.54
CA LYS A 194 12.73 9.20 -5.85
C LYS A 194 12.93 9.29 -4.34
N ALA A 195 12.08 10.06 -3.68
CA ALA A 195 12.08 10.21 -2.24
C ALA A 195 10.65 10.26 -1.72
N LEU A 196 10.32 9.45 -0.74
CA LEU A 196 9.09 9.57 0.02
C LEU A 196 9.31 10.59 1.12
N ILE A 197 8.49 11.63 1.15
CA ILE A 197 8.43 12.59 2.25
C ILE A 197 7.12 12.41 3.02
N GLY A 198 7.16 12.60 4.34
CA GLY A 198 6.01 12.59 5.24
C GLY A 198 6.00 13.83 6.11
N TRP A 199 4.83 14.38 6.40
CA TRP A 199 4.66 15.61 7.17
C TRP A 199 3.32 15.64 7.91
N ILE A 200 3.19 16.60 8.81
CA ILE A 200 1.95 16.88 9.54
C ILE A 200 1.33 18.15 8.96
N VAL A 201 0.07 18.09 8.58
CA VAL A 201 -0.77 19.25 8.32
C VAL A 201 -1.33 19.71 9.66
N GLY A 202 -0.92 20.90 10.11
CA GLY A 202 -1.42 21.50 11.34
C GLY A 202 -2.88 21.91 11.24
N ARG A 203 -3.50 22.18 12.39
CA ARG A 203 -4.88 22.69 12.48
C ARG A 203 -5.10 24.04 11.78
N ASP A 204 -4.01 24.74 11.48
CA ASP A 204 -3.92 26.00 10.72
C ASP A 204 -3.70 25.79 9.21
N GLY A 205 -3.61 24.53 8.76
CA GLY A 205 -3.41 24.17 7.36
C GLY A 205 -1.96 24.29 6.91
N ARG A 206 -1.03 24.56 7.84
CA ARG A 206 0.41 24.68 7.55
C ARG A 206 1.13 23.36 7.77
N VAL A 207 2.17 23.15 6.98
CA VAL A 207 3.02 21.96 7.08
C VAL A 207 3.99 22.08 8.25
N ARG A 208 4.13 21.00 9.02
CA ARG A 208 5.02 20.84 10.17
C ARG A 208 5.72 19.48 10.08
N ASN A 209 6.88 19.37 10.71
CA ASN A 209 7.64 18.13 10.86
C ASN A 209 7.79 17.32 9.54
N CYS A 210 8.05 18.01 8.43
CA CYS A 210 8.31 17.32 7.17
C CYS A 210 9.67 16.61 7.25
N THR A 211 9.67 15.31 6.96
CA THR A 211 10.86 14.47 6.91
C THR A 211 10.87 13.61 5.66
N THR A 212 12.07 13.24 5.21
CA THR A 212 12.24 12.13 4.27
C THR A 212 11.99 10.83 5.04
N LEU A 213 11.10 10.00 4.52
CA LEU A 213 10.83 8.65 5.01
C LEU A 213 11.74 7.65 4.30
N ALA A 214 11.73 7.65 2.97
CA ALA A 214 12.54 6.74 2.18
C ALA A 214 13.08 7.42 0.94
N PHE A 215 14.13 6.86 0.34
CA PHE A 215 14.66 7.34 -0.92
C PHE A 215 15.35 6.23 -1.70
N GLU A 216 15.34 6.37 -3.02
CA GLU A 216 16.16 5.59 -3.93
C GLU A 216 16.92 6.55 -4.84
N GLY A 217 18.24 6.40 -4.90
CA GLY A 217 19.14 7.36 -5.55
C GLY A 217 19.43 8.55 -4.64
N ASN A 218 18.93 9.74 -5.00
CA ASN A 218 19.31 10.99 -4.34
C ASN A 218 18.45 11.35 -3.11
N ALA A 219 18.96 11.10 -1.90
CA ALA A 219 18.33 11.48 -0.63
C ALA A 219 18.04 12.99 -0.50
N ARG A 220 18.79 13.85 -1.20
CA ARG A 220 18.59 15.31 -1.15
C ARG A 220 17.26 15.74 -1.76
N LEU A 221 16.68 14.94 -2.65
CA LEU A 221 15.37 15.20 -3.22
C LEU A 221 14.31 15.37 -2.12
N GLY A 222 14.30 14.47 -1.13
CA GLY A 222 13.35 14.54 -0.02
C GLY A 222 13.57 15.77 0.86
N VAL A 223 14.84 16.07 1.18
CA VAL A 223 15.22 17.23 2.01
C VAL A 223 14.79 18.56 1.38
N GLU A 224 15.11 18.77 0.10
CA GLU A 224 14.72 20.00 -0.61
C GLU A 224 13.22 20.07 -0.85
N SER A 225 12.57 18.94 -1.14
CA SER A 225 11.10 18.86 -1.25
C SER A 225 10.43 19.27 0.05
N CYS A 226 10.91 18.81 1.21
CA CYS A 226 10.36 19.21 2.50
C CYS A 226 10.51 20.71 2.78
N LYS A 227 11.63 21.32 2.41
CA LYS A 227 11.82 22.78 2.53
C LYS A 227 10.82 23.54 1.65
N LEU A 228 10.64 23.12 0.41
CA LEU A 228 9.69 23.74 -0.51
C LEU A 228 8.25 23.58 -0.01
N LEU A 229 7.88 22.37 0.41
CA LEU A 229 6.55 22.07 0.92
C LEU A 229 6.23 22.92 2.15
N THR A 230 7.14 23.00 3.10
CA THR A 230 6.95 23.78 4.33
C THR A 230 6.75 25.26 4.04
N ARG A 231 7.42 25.81 3.02
CA ARG A 231 7.28 27.22 2.62
C ARG A 231 5.99 27.50 1.84
N ARG A 232 5.60 26.61 0.93
CA ARG A 232 4.60 26.89 -0.12
C ARG A 232 3.24 26.28 0.15
N ALA A 233 3.18 25.15 0.84
CA ALA A 233 1.94 24.41 1.01
C ALA A 233 0.96 25.12 1.94
N LYS A 234 -0.31 25.14 1.51
CA LYS A 234 -1.44 25.67 2.27
C LYS A 234 -2.60 24.71 2.09
N TYR A 235 -2.89 23.93 3.11
CA TYR A 235 -4.00 22.98 3.11
C TYR A 235 -5.25 23.64 3.67
N ASN A 236 -6.41 23.13 3.26
CA ASN A 236 -7.61 23.31 4.06
C ASN A 236 -7.57 22.24 5.18
N PRO A 237 -7.51 22.63 6.47
CA PRO A 237 -7.39 21.68 7.54
C PRO A 237 -8.56 20.71 7.55
N ARG A 238 -8.27 19.46 7.90
CA ARG A 238 -9.31 18.49 8.17
C ARG A 238 -10.00 18.80 9.49
N THR A 239 -11.29 18.52 9.56
CA THR A 239 -12.09 18.68 10.77
C THR A 239 -12.59 17.33 11.30
N ASP A 240 -12.76 17.21 12.61
CA ASP A 240 -13.45 16.10 13.24
C ASP A 240 -14.99 16.23 13.14
N ALA A 241 -15.72 15.29 13.75
CA ALA A 241 -17.19 15.28 13.74
C ALA A 241 -17.82 16.50 14.46
N SER A 242 -17.07 17.18 15.32
CA SER A 242 -17.52 18.42 15.98
C SER A 242 -17.27 19.68 15.13
N GLY A 243 -16.58 19.53 13.99
CA GLY A 243 -16.14 20.65 13.16
C GLY A 243 -14.80 21.27 13.61
N SER A 244 -14.14 20.69 14.62
CA SER A 244 -12.85 21.19 15.11
C SER A 244 -11.72 20.75 14.19
N ALA A 245 -10.83 21.68 13.82
CA ALA A 245 -9.66 21.35 13.01
C ALA A 245 -8.72 20.40 13.75
N ILE A 246 -8.24 19.36 13.07
CA ILE A 246 -7.35 18.33 13.59
C ILE A 246 -6.03 18.31 12.82
N GLU A 247 -4.99 17.75 13.44
CA GLU A 247 -3.74 17.48 12.74
C GLU A 247 -3.85 16.19 11.92
N GLU A 248 -3.31 16.22 10.71
CA GLU A 248 -3.37 15.11 9.76
C GLU A 248 -1.98 14.80 9.23
N PHE A 249 -1.56 13.54 9.31
CA PHE A 249 -0.36 13.11 8.60
C PHE A 249 -0.66 12.99 7.10
N SER A 250 0.29 13.44 6.29
CA SER A 250 0.28 13.26 4.86
C SER A 250 1.68 12.90 4.39
N TYR A 251 1.76 12.26 3.23
CA TYR A 251 3.02 11.86 2.61
C TYR A 251 2.91 11.98 1.11
N ARG A 252 4.06 12.03 0.43
CA ARG A 252 4.13 12.05 -1.03
C ARG A 252 5.46 11.50 -1.48
N TRP A 253 5.39 10.66 -2.49
CA TRP A 253 6.55 10.33 -3.29
C TRP A 253 6.89 11.47 -4.25
N MET A 254 8.14 11.89 -4.19
CA MET A 254 8.76 12.86 -5.07
C MET A 254 9.61 12.09 -6.08
N VAL A 255 9.54 12.48 -7.35
CA VAL A 255 10.40 11.94 -8.40
C VAL A 255 11.04 13.09 -9.12
N TYR A 256 12.34 12.99 -9.34
CA TYR A 256 13.07 13.92 -10.19
C TYR A 256 13.90 13.14 -11.21
N ARG A 257 13.83 13.58 -12.46
CA ARG A 257 14.65 13.09 -13.56
C ARG A 257 15.33 14.29 -14.21
N PRO A 258 16.67 14.32 -14.26
CA PRO A 258 17.42 15.38 -14.91
C PRO A 258 17.25 15.37 -16.43
#